data_AF-A0A1E3H6I7-F1
#
_entry.id   AF-A0A1E3H6I7-F1
#
_cell.length_a   1.000
_cell.length_b   1.000
_cell.length_c   1.000
_cell.angle_alpha   90.00
_cell.angle_beta   90.00
_cell.angle_gamma   90.00
#
_symmetry.space_group_name_H-M   'P 1'
#
loop_
_entity.id
_entity.type
_entity.pdbx_description
1 polymer ?
#
loop_
_entity_poly.entity_id
_entity_poly.type
_entity_poly.pdbx_seq_one_letter_code
_entity_poly.pdbx_strand_id
1 'polypeptide(L)'
;MDTGMTQRPLDIAVVGSGIAGLSAAWLLSGRHKVTVYEAAGRLGGHSNTVDVELGGRSVPVDTGFIVFNAPAYPNLTRLFDHLGVETVPTDMSFAVSLDDGALEYAGTNLIGLFAQKRNLVSPRFWSMLRDTLRFYREAPRALSEMDGISLDSWLDRRGYGEAFREDHLYPMAAAIWSTPAAEVGAYPAAASCASAAITG
;
A
#
# COMPACT_ATOMS: atom_id res chain seq x y z
N MET A 1 -37.79 -32.07 4.77
CA MET A 1 -36.90 -32.78 5.71
C MET A 1 -36.04 -31.72 6.35
N ASP A 2 -36.34 -31.45 7.60
CA ASP A 2 -35.67 -30.46 8.44
C ASP A 2 -34.40 -31.11 9.01
N THR A 3 -33.24 -30.79 8.43
CA THR A 3 -31.94 -31.10 9.06
C THR A 3 -31.58 -29.98 10.02
N GLY A 4 -32.38 -29.84 11.06
CA GLY A 4 -32.11 -29.03 12.24
C GLY A 4 -30.95 -29.61 13.03
N MET A 5 -29.72 -29.43 12.54
CA MET A 5 -28.56 -29.40 13.41
C MET A 5 -28.44 -27.98 13.95
N THR A 6 -28.98 -27.73 15.15
CA THR A 6 -28.50 -26.63 15.97
C THR A 6 -27.00 -26.88 16.19
N GLN A 7 -26.15 -26.21 15.41
CA GLN A 7 -24.71 -26.37 15.55
C GLN A 7 -24.35 -25.95 16.97
N ARG A 8 -23.91 -26.93 17.78
CA ARG A 8 -23.46 -26.68 19.14
C ARG A 8 -22.31 -25.67 19.09
N PRO A 9 -22.22 -24.73 20.06
CA PRO A 9 -21.05 -23.88 20.20
C PRO A 9 -19.77 -24.73 20.20
N LEU A 10 -18.76 -24.28 19.46
CA LEU A 10 -17.47 -24.93 19.35
C LEU A 10 -16.47 -24.19 20.24
N ASP A 11 -15.43 -24.89 20.69
CA ASP A 11 -14.23 -24.27 21.25
C ASP A 11 -13.20 -24.06 20.13
N ILE A 12 -12.92 -22.81 19.77
CA ILE A 12 -12.08 -22.44 18.63
C ILE A 12 -10.84 -21.69 19.12
N ALA A 13 -9.65 -22.14 18.69
CA ALA A 13 -8.41 -21.43 18.87
C ALA A 13 -8.09 -20.58 17.63
N VAL A 14 -7.80 -19.30 17.82
CA VAL A 14 -7.26 -18.40 16.79
C VAL A 14 -5.82 -18.07 17.17
N VAL A 15 -4.87 -18.35 16.27
CA VAL A 15 -3.44 -18.10 16.50
C VAL A 15 -3.02 -16.85 15.73
N GLY A 16 -2.57 -15.84 16.46
CA GLY A 16 -2.24 -14.50 15.96
C GLY A 16 -3.38 -13.50 16.17
N SER A 17 -3.02 -12.32 16.67
CA SER A 17 -3.93 -11.20 16.95
C SER A 17 -3.77 -10.03 15.98
N GLY A 18 -3.21 -10.27 14.79
CA GLY A 18 -3.29 -9.31 13.69
C GLY A 18 -4.74 -9.07 13.25
N ILE A 19 -4.95 -8.10 12.36
CA ILE A 19 -6.31 -7.72 11.90
C ILE A 19 -7.13 -8.93 11.42
N ALA A 20 -6.52 -9.86 10.67
CA ALA A 20 -7.19 -11.07 10.21
C ALA A 20 -7.66 -11.98 11.38
N GLY A 21 -6.79 -12.19 12.37
CA GLY A 21 -7.09 -13.02 13.54
C GLY A 21 -8.17 -12.40 14.43
N LEU A 22 -8.06 -11.10 14.70
CA LEU A 22 -9.06 -10.37 15.49
C LEU A 22 -10.42 -10.28 14.78
N SER A 23 -10.44 -10.03 13.47
CA SER A 23 -11.69 -10.06 12.70
C SER A 23 -12.34 -11.44 12.70
N ALA A 24 -11.56 -12.51 12.54
CA ALA A 24 -12.07 -13.87 12.62
C ALA A 24 -12.61 -14.18 14.02
N ALA A 25 -11.86 -13.84 15.08
CA ALA A 25 -12.27 -14.06 16.45
C ALA A 25 -13.55 -13.30 16.80
N TRP A 26 -13.64 -12.03 16.39
CA TRP A 26 -14.81 -11.19 16.60
C TRP A 26 -16.06 -11.79 15.93
N LEU A 27 -15.98 -12.18 14.66
CA LEU A 27 -17.11 -12.81 13.94
C LEU A 27 -17.52 -14.15 14.55
N LEU A 28 -16.56 -15.00 14.92
CA LEU A 28 -16.83 -16.34 15.47
C LEU A 28 -17.38 -16.28 16.91
N SER A 29 -16.97 -15.29 17.70
CA SER A 29 -17.39 -15.16 19.11
C SER A 29 -18.90 -14.94 19.30
N GLY A 30 -19.62 -14.52 18.25
CA GLY A 30 -21.07 -14.41 18.29
C GLY A 30 -21.81 -15.75 18.42
N ARG A 31 -21.13 -16.88 18.16
CA ARG A 31 -21.73 -18.24 18.17
C ARG A 31 -20.87 -19.31 18.82
N HIS A 32 -19.58 -19.06 19.00
CA HIS A 32 -18.60 -20.05 19.48
C HIS A 32 -17.78 -19.47 20.63
N LYS A 33 -17.17 -20.35 21.43
CA LYS A 33 -16.18 -19.94 22.42
C LYS A 33 -14.83 -19.83 21.74
N VAL A 34 -14.30 -18.62 21.63
CA VAL A 34 -13.04 -18.34 20.93
C VAL A 34 -11.94 -18.02 21.93
N THR A 35 -10.77 -18.63 21.75
CA THR A 35 -9.54 -18.30 22.48
C THR A 35 -8.50 -17.80 21.49
N VAL A 36 -7.96 -16.60 21.72
CA VAL A 36 -6.92 -16.02 20.87
C VAL A 36 -5.55 -16.23 21.53
N TYR A 37 -4.60 -16.76 20.78
CA TYR A 37 -3.21 -16.94 21.18
C TYR A 37 -2.34 -15.94 20.43
N GLU A 38 -1.62 -15.10 21.15
CA GLU A 38 -0.68 -14.13 20.59
C GLU A 38 0.71 -14.37 21.19
N ALA A 39 1.74 -14.32 20.34
CA ALA A 39 3.12 -14.50 20.75
C ALA A 39 3.71 -13.20 21.35
N ALA A 40 3.28 -12.04 20.84
CA ALA A 40 3.68 -10.74 21.35
C ALA A 40 2.98 -10.38 22.67
N GLY A 41 3.57 -9.44 23.41
CA GLY A 41 2.96 -8.85 24.61
C GLY A 41 1.82 -7.85 24.33
N ARG A 42 1.34 -7.77 23.08
CA ARG A 42 0.30 -6.83 22.64
C ARG A 42 -0.52 -7.42 21.50
N LEU A 43 -1.75 -6.94 21.36
CA LEU A 43 -2.60 -7.26 20.22
C LEU A 43 -2.27 -6.38 19.00
N GLY A 44 -2.74 -6.79 17.81
CA GLY A 44 -2.77 -5.96 16.60
C GLY A 44 -1.74 -6.32 15.52
N GLY A 45 -0.75 -7.16 15.81
CA GLY A 45 0.27 -7.54 14.83
C GLY A 45 1.01 -6.31 14.27
N HIS A 46 1.00 -6.12 12.94
CA HIS A 46 1.64 -4.94 12.31
C HIS A 46 0.94 -3.61 12.58
N SER A 47 -0.30 -3.60 13.07
CA SER A 47 -0.90 -2.37 13.59
C SER A 47 -0.17 -2.01 14.89
N ASN A 48 0.56 -0.90 14.89
CA ASN A 48 1.42 -0.50 15.99
C ASN A 48 1.46 1.02 16.13
N THR A 49 0.91 1.51 17.24
CA THR A 49 0.96 2.91 17.64
C THR A 49 1.91 3.03 18.83
N VAL A 50 2.85 3.95 18.77
CA VAL A 50 3.78 4.26 19.86
C VAL A 50 3.57 5.70 20.30
N ASP A 51 3.56 5.92 21.61
CA ASP A 51 3.49 7.27 22.17
C ASP A 51 4.87 7.91 22.17
N VAL A 52 4.97 9.10 21.58
CA VAL A 52 6.22 9.89 21.49
C VAL A 52 6.03 11.22 22.21
N GLU A 53 7.00 11.59 23.05
CA GLU A 53 7.02 12.88 23.73
C GLU A 53 7.51 13.99 22.79
N LEU A 54 6.63 14.92 22.44
CA LEU A 54 6.94 16.09 21.61
C LEU A 54 6.49 17.37 22.32
N GLY A 55 7.45 18.20 22.73
CA GLY A 55 7.16 19.47 23.40
C GLY A 55 6.40 19.33 24.73
N GLY A 56 6.65 18.23 25.46
CA GLY A 56 5.98 17.92 26.73
C GLY A 56 4.56 17.38 26.59
N ARG A 57 4.20 16.90 25.39
CA ARG A 57 2.93 16.21 25.12
C ARG A 57 3.25 14.83 24.56
N SER A 58 2.55 13.81 25.06
CA SER A 58 2.50 12.49 24.45
C SER A 58 1.66 12.54 23.17
N VAL A 59 2.24 12.11 22.05
CA VAL A 59 1.62 12.06 20.73
C VAL A 59 1.66 10.62 20.21
N PRO A 60 0.51 10.01 19.89
CA PRO A 60 0.48 8.69 19.29
C PRO A 60 0.99 8.73 17.85
N VAL A 61 1.93 7.85 17.51
CA VAL A 61 2.54 7.73 16.19
C VAL A 61 2.40 6.29 15.69
N ASP A 62 1.71 6.12 14.57
CA ASP A 62 1.61 4.83 13.89
C ASP A 62 2.91 4.50 13.15
N THR A 63 3.41 3.28 13.31
CA THR A 63 4.72 2.83 12.80
C THR A 63 4.63 1.62 11.87
N GLY A 64 3.43 1.06 11.71
CA GLY A 64 3.19 -0.06 10.81
C GLY A 64 2.03 0.24 9.86
N PHE A 65 0.82 -0.12 10.25
CA PHE A 65 -0.37 0.26 9.49
C PHE A 65 -0.79 1.69 9.83
N ILE A 66 -0.57 2.62 8.89
CA ILE A 66 -0.75 4.07 9.09
C ILE A 66 -1.89 4.64 8.23
N VAL A 67 -2.12 4.06 7.04
CA VAL A 67 -3.07 4.58 6.07
C VAL A 67 -3.80 3.45 5.35
N PHE A 68 -5.04 3.73 4.93
CA PHE A 68 -5.83 2.87 4.06
C PHE A 68 -6.55 3.72 3.02
N ASN A 69 -7.00 3.09 1.93
CA ASN A 69 -7.89 3.73 0.96
C ASN A 69 -9.24 3.01 0.95
N ALA A 70 -10.35 3.75 1.08
CA ALA A 70 -11.68 3.14 1.17
C ALA A 70 -12.04 2.21 -0.02
N PRO A 71 -11.68 2.54 -1.28
CA PRO A 71 -12.01 1.66 -2.42
C PRO A 71 -11.35 0.28 -2.36
N ALA A 72 -10.09 0.18 -1.93
CA ALA A 72 -9.39 -1.11 -1.83
C ALA A 72 -9.68 -1.86 -0.52
N TYR A 73 -10.24 -1.19 0.49
CA TYR A 73 -10.48 -1.76 1.83
C TYR A 73 -11.94 -1.69 2.30
N PRO A 74 -12.93 -2.11 1.48
CA PRO A 74 -14.36 -1.92 1.79
C PRO A 74 -14.80 -2.61 3.08
N ASN A 75 -14.21 -3.76 3.43
CA ASN A 75 -14.53 -4.48 4.66
C ASN A 75 -13.95 -3.78 5.89
N LEU A 76 -12.75 -3.21 5.79
CA LEU A 76 -12.12 -2.49 6.90
C LEU A 76 -12.87 -1.18 7.16
N THR A 77 -13.25 -0.45 6.11
CA THR A 77 -14.05 0.78 6.25
C THR A 77 -15.35 0.50 6.98
N ARG A 78 -16.09 -0.54 6.58
CA ARG A 78 -17.32 -0.95 7.28
C ARG A 78 -17.09 -1.39 8.73
N LEU A 79 -15.95 -2.01 9.01
CA LEU A 79 -15.58 -2.38 10.38
C LEU A 79 -15.34 -1.13 11.24
N PHE A 80 -14.63 -0.13 10.70
CA PHE A 80 -14.45 1.16 11.39
C PHE A 80 -15.78 1.87 11.62
N ASP A 81 -16.66 1.92 10.62
CA ASP A 81 -18.01 2.48 10.77
C ASP A 81 -18.80 1.74 11.87
N HIS A 82 -18.73 0.41 11.89
CA HIS A 82 -19.41 -0.40 12.89
C HIS A 82 -18.90 -0.16 14.32
N LEU A 83 -17.59 0.05 14.47
CA LEU A 83 -16.93 0.30 15.74
C LEU A 83 -16.97 1.79 16.16
N GLY A 84 -17.42 2.68 15.27
CA GLY A 84 -17.40 4.13 15.50
C GLY A 84 -15.98 4.72 15.51
N VAL A 85 -15.05 4.13 14.75
CA VAL A 85 -13.67 4.62 14.64
C VAL A 85 -13.63 5.79 13.65
N GLU A 86 -13.23 6.96 14.14
CA GLU A 86 -13.07 8.15 13.30
C GLU A 86 -11.84 8.02 12.39
N THR A 87 -11.96 8.51 11.16
CA THR A 87 -10.87 8.54 10.18
C THR A 87 -10.67 9.96 9.68
N VAL A 88 -9.41 10.37 9.51
CA VAL A 88 -9.06 11.70 9.01
C VAL A 88 -8.56 11.59 7.57
N PRO A 89 -9.08 12.39 6.62
CA PRO A 89 -8.52 12.47 5.29
C PRO A 89 -7.06 12.92 5.34
N THR A 90 -6.18 12.22 4.63
CA THR A 90 -4.77 12.56 4.49
C THR A 90 -4.39 12.66 3.02
N ASP A 91 -3.51 13.61 2.68
CA ASP A 91 -2.98 13.75 1.34
C ASP A 91 -1.77 12.81 1.18
N MET A 92 -1.90 11.82 0.30
CA MET A 92 -0.84 10.88 -0.04
C MET A 92 0.11 11.46 -1.09
N SER A 93 0.60 12.67 -0.84
CA SER A 93 1.53 13.36 -1.72
C SER A 93 2.83 12.58 -1.89
N PHE A 94 3.35 12.56 -3.11
CA PHE A 94 4.60 11.87 -3.45
C PHE A 94 5.62 12.85 -4.05
N ALA A 95 6.86 12.76 -3.56
CA ALA A 95 8.00 13.51 -4.06
C ALA A 95 9.24 12.62 -4.11
N VAL A 96 10.12 12.90 -5.08
CA VAL A 96 11.34 12.17 -5.33
C VAL A 96 12.51 13.14 -5.27
N SER A 97 13.58 12.72 -4.60
CA SER A 97 14.91 13.34 -4.66
C SER A 97 15.93 12.23 -4.84
N LEU A 98 16.63 12.22 -5.98
CA LEU A 98 17.64 11.22 -6.34
C LEU A 98 19.03 11.84 -6.42
N ASP A 99 20.04 11.02 -6.12
CA ASP A 99 21.46 11.33 -6.25
C ASP A 99 21.83 12.70 -5.66
N ASP A 100 21.55 12.89 -4.37
CA ASP A 100 21.80 14.14 -3.64
C ASP A 100 21.16 15.38 -4.30
N GLY A 101 19.98 15.21 -4.90
CA GLY A 101 19.22 16.27 -5.55
C GLY A 101 19.58 16.48 -7.02
N ALA A 102 20.28 15.55 -7.67
CA ALA A 102 20.49 15.59 -9.13
C ALA A 102 19.18 15.50 -9.92
N LEU A 103 18.14 14.86 -9.37
CA LEU A 103 16.78 14.93 -9.88
C LEU A 103 15.80 15.10 -8.73
N GLU A 104 14.96 16.13 -8.81
CA GLU A 104 13.85 16.33 -7.89
C GLU A 104 12.56 16.72 -8.61
N TYR A 105 11.46 16.11 -8.20
CA TYR A 105 10.11 16.47 -8.62
C TYR A 105 9.08 15.96 -7.61
N ALA A 106 7.90 16.58 -7.62
CA ALA A 106 6.73 16.12 -6.87
C ALA A 106 5.53 15.92 -7.80
N GLY A 107 4.72 14.90 -7.51
CA GLY A 107 3.50 14.59 -8.27
C GLY A 107 2.30 15.46 -7.93
N THR A 108 2.41 16.37 -6.95
CA THR A 108 1.28 17.12 -6.38
C THR A 108 0.72 18.20 -7.29
N ASN A 109 1.58 18.91 -8.04
CA ASN A 109 1.16 19.95 -8.99
C ASN A 109 2.29 20.28 -9.98
N LEU A 110 2.01 21.12 -10.98
CA LEU A 110 3.00 21.52 -11.98
C LEU A 110 4.23 22.24 -11.39
N ILE A 111 4.05 23.00 -10.30
CA ILE A 111 5.16 23.69 -9.62
C ILE A 111 6.09 22.67 -8.98
N GLY A 112 5.53 21.63 -8.34
CA GLY A 112 6.28 20.51 -7.77
C GLY A 112 6.92 19.64 -8.85
N LEU A 113 6.23 19.40 -9.96
CA LEU A 113 6.76 18.62 -11.08
C LEU A 113 8.00 19.28 -11.70
N PHE A 114 8.01 20.61 -11.76
CA PHE A 114 9.12 21.42 -12.26
C PHE A 114 9.82 22.21 -11.15
N ALA A 115 9.85 21.65 -9.92
CA ALA A 115 10.58 22.24 -8.79
C ALA A 115 12.03 22.56 -9.20
N GLN A 116 12.62 21.67 -10.00
CA GLN A 116 13.84 21.92 -10.73
C GLN A 116 13.56 22.38 -12.17
N LYS A 117 13.75 23.68 -12.44
CA LYS A 117 13.51 24.27 -13.78
C LYS A 117 14.30 23.62 -14.91
N ARG A 118 15.47 23.02 -14.62
CA ARG A 118 16.26 22.27 -15.61
C ARG A 118 15.50 21.09 -16.23
N ASN A 119 14.51 20.54 -15.51
CA ASN A 119 13.69 19.44 -15.99
C ASN A 119 12.83 19.83 -17.19
N LEU A 120 12.52 21.13 -17.37
CA LEU A 120 11.79 21.64 -18.54
C LEU A 120 12.52 21.38 -19.87
N VAL A 121 13.85 21.29 -19.84
CA VAL A 121 14.67 21.07 -21.05
C VAL A 121 15.32 19.69 -21.07
N SER A 122 15.03 18.82 -20.10
CA SER A 122 15.63 17.49 -19.99
C SER A 122 14.87 16.45 -20.82
N PRO A 123 15.45 15.91 -21.91
CA PRO A 123 14.79 14.87 -22.70
C PRO A 123 14.49 13.61 -21.89
N ARG A 124 15.38 13.25 -20.95
CA ARG A 124 15.21 12.12 -20.04
C ARG A 124 13.96 12.30 -19.17
N PHE A 125 13.79 13.50 -18.59
CA PHE A 125 12.63 13.82 -17.76
C PHE A 125 11.31 13.76 -18.55
N TRP A 126 11.28 14.32 -19.76
CA TRP A 126 10.10 14.23 -20.62
C TRP A 126 9.79 12.80 -21.09
N SER A 127 10.82 11.96 -21.29
CA SER A 127 10.63 10.54 -21.57
C SER A 127 10.00 9.82 -20.37
N MET A 128 10.51 10.07 -19.16
CA MET A 128 9.96 9.56 -17.90
C MET A 128 8.47 9.94 -17.77
N LEU A 129 8.13 11.23 -17.89
CA LEU A 129 6.74 11.70 -17.76
C LEU A 129 5.78 11.04 -18.75
N ARG A 130 6.22 10.89 -20.01
CA ARG A 130 5.41 10.24 -21.05
C ARG A 130 5.09 8.80 -20.67
N ASP A 131 6.10 8.07 -20.21
CA ASP A 131 5.96 6.67 -19.83
C ASP A 131 5.19 6.52 -18.51
N THR A 132 5.31 7.46 -17.56
CA THR A 132 4.47 7.51 -16.35
C THR A 132 2.98 7.63 -16.72
N LEU A 133 2.63 8.59 -17.58
CA LEU A 133 1.23 8.76 -18.03
C LEU A 133 0.75 7.54 -18.81
N ARG A 134 1.62 6.94 -19.63
CA ARG A 134 1.34 5.71 -20.36
C ARG A 134 1.05 4.55 -19.42
N PHE A 135 1.89 4.37 -18.39
CA PHE A 135 1.77 3.32 -17.38
C PHE A 135 0.45 3.42 -16.62
N TYR A 136 0.12 4.59 -16.08
CA TYR A 136 -1.14 4.76 -15.34
C TYR A 136 -2.39 4.51 -16.18
N ARG A 137 -2.31 4.73 -17.50
CA ARG A 137 -3.42 4.44 -18.43
C ARG A 137 -3.51 2.96 -18.80
N GLU A 138 -2.37 2.28 -18.93
CA GLU A 138 -2.29 0.92 -19.50
C GLU A 138 -2.27 -0.18 -18.42
N ALA A 139 -1.57 0.04 -17.32
CA ALA A 139 -1.37 -0.97 -16.27
C ALA A 139 -2.71 -1.53 -15.72
N PRO A 140 -3.72 -0.71 -15.35
CA PRO A 140 -5.00 -1.24 -14.85
C PRO A 140 -5.74 -2.13 -15.86
N ARG A 141 -5.51 -1.94 -17.16
CA ARG A 141 -6.16 -2.71 -18.24
C ARG A 141 -5.38 -3.95 -18.63
N ALA A 142 -4.10 -4.03 -18.25
CA ALA A 142 -3.18 -5.09 -18.61
C ALA A 142 -2.99 -6.12 -17.50
N LEU A 143 -3.81 -6.11 -16.44
CA LEU A 143 -3.65 -6.98 -15.27
C LEU A 143 -3.62 -8.47 -15.64
N SER A 144 -4.41 -8.90 -16.62
CA SER A 144 -4.41 -10.28 -17.11
C SER A 144 -3.12 -10.69 -17.83
N GLU A 145 -2.37 -9.73 -18.39
CA GLU A 145 -1.09 -9.98 -19.06
C GLU A 145 0.10 -10.01 -18.09
N MET A 146 -0.11 -9.53 -16.87
CA MET A 146 0.89 -9.44 -15.81
C MET A 146 0.98 -10.71 -14.95
N ASP A 147 0.10 -11.67 -15.18
CA ASP A 147 0.06 -12.90 -14.38
C ASP A 147 1.30 -13.77 -14.63
N GLY A 148 1.91 -14.24 -13.54
CA GLY A 148 3.07 -15.11 -13.57
C GLY A 148 4.37 -14.52 -14.14
N ILE A 149 4.46 -13.21 -14.37
CA ILE A 149 5.68 -12.56 -14.89
C ILE A 149 6.22 -11.48 -13.94
N SER A 150 7.53 -11.22 -14.03
CA SER A 150 8.16 -10.12 -13.30
C SER A 150 7.79 -8.76 -13.89
N LEU A 151 7.89 -7.72 -13.07
CA LEU A 151 7.69 -6.33 -13.49
C LEU A 151 8.61 -5.97 -14.66
N ASP A 152 9.90 -6.31 -14.58
CA ASP A 152 10.85 -6.05 -15.67
C ASP A 152 10.45 -6.72 -16.98
N SER A 153 10.04 -7.99 -16.90
CA SER A 153 9.60 -8.73 -18.09
C SER A 153 8.41 -8.05 -18.77
N TRP A 154 7.47 -7.53 -17.98
CA TRP A 154 6.32 -6.81 -18.53
C TRP A 154 6.72 -5.44 -19.11
N LEU A 155 7.58 -4.70 -18.40
CA LEU A 155 8.07 -3.40 -18.85
C LEU A 155 8.87 -3.50 -20.15
N ASP A 156 9.69 -4.54 -20.30
CA ASP A 156 10.47 -4.83 -21.50
C ASP A 156 9.54 -5.13 -22.69
N ARG A 157 8.56 -6.02 -22.49
CA ARG A 157 7.57 -6.37 -23.54
C ARG A 157 6.80 -5.16 -24.05
N ARG A 158 6.56 -4.18 -23.17
CA ARG A 158 5.82 -2.95 -23.48
C ARG A 158 6.73 -1.78 -23.87
N GLY A 159 8.05 -1.96 -23.89
CA GLY A 159 9.01 -0.94 -24.28
C GLY A 159 8.98 0.30 -23.38
N TYR A 160 8.92 0.11 -22.06
CA TYR A 160 9.08 1.22 -21.09
C TYR A 160 10.55 1.58 -20.96
N GLY A 161 10.86 2.87 -21.06
CA GLY A 161 12.22 3.40 -21.02
C GLY A 161 12.82 3.38 -19.61
N GLU A 162 14.15 3.33 -19.55
CA GLU A 162 14.93 3.30 -18.31
C GLU A 162 14.61 4.47 -17.38
N ALA A 163 14.45 5.69 -17.91
CA ALA A 163 14.11 6.87 -17.13
C ALA A 163 12.83 6.69 -16.30
N PHE A 164 11.80 6.07 -16.88
CA PHE A 164 10.57 5.78 -16.14
C PHE A 164 10.79 4.76 -15.02
N ARG A 165 11.62 3.74 -15.28
CA ARG A 165 11.88 2.67 -14.33
C ARG A 165 12.68 3.19 -13.13
N GLU A 166 13.85 3.74 -13.41
CA GLU A 166 14.84 4.15 -12.41
C GLU A 166 14.45 5.46 -11.71
N ASP A 167 13.86 6.41 -12.44
CA ASP A 167 13.64 7.76 -11.90
C ASP A 167 12.23 7.92 -11.27
N HIS A 168 11.32 6.95 -11.48
CA HIS A 168 9.94 7.03 -11.00
C HIS A 168 9.39 5.72 -10.42
N LEU A 169 9.27 4.66 -11.22
CA LEU A 169 8.55 3.46 -10.83
C LEU A 169 9.24 2.70 -9.69
N TYR A 170 10.55 2.46 -9.80
CA TYR A 170 11.29 1.75 -8.76
C TYR A 170 11.41 2.55 -7.46
N PRO A 171 11.74 3.86 -7.46
CA PRO A 171 11.71 4.65 -6.24
C PRO A 171 10.34 4.67 -5.56
N MET A 172 9.26 4.80 -6.34
CA MET A 172 7.90 4.79 -5.81
C MET A 172 7.53 3.43 -5.20
N ALA A 173 7.78 2.34 -5.93
CA ALA A 173 7.50 1.00 -5.44
C ALA A 173 8.36 0.62 -4.24
N ALA A 174 9.64 1.02 -4.21
CA ALA A 174 10.53 0.83 -3.08
C ALA A 174 9.99 1.50 -1.82
N ALA A 175 9.48 2.74 -1.94
CA ALA A 175 8.85 3.46 -0.84
C ALA A 175 7.58 2.76 -0.32
N ILE A 176 6.73 2.25 -1.23
CA ILE A 176 5.47 1.58 -0.86
C ILE A 176 5.71 0.19 -0.27
N TRP A 177 6.65 -0.58 -0.84
CA TRP A 177 6.91 -1.98 -0.45
C TRP A 177 8.03 -2.13 0.56
N SER A 178 8.64 -1.02 1.02
CA SER A 178 9.76 -1.04 1.96
C SER A 178 10.87 -2.02 1.54
N THR A 179 11.18 -2.02 0.23
CA THR A 179 12.11 -2.95 -0.42
C THR A 179 13.19 -2.13 -1.14
N PRO A 180 14.45 -2.60 -1.26
CA PRO A 180 15.45 -1.94 -2.08
C PRO A 180 14.98 -1.73 -3.53
N ALA A 181 15.20 -0.54 -4.10
CA ALA A 181 14.73 -0.21 -5.45
C ALA A 181 15.25 -1.19 -6.52
N ALA A 182 16.49 -1.69 -6.35
CA ALA A 182 17.10 -2.67 -7.25
C ALA A 182 16.38 -4.04 -7.29
N GLU A 183 15.56 -4.36 -6.29
CA GLU A 183 14.83 -5.63 -6.24
C GLU A 183 13.41 -5.52 -6.80
N VAL A 184 12.87 -4.31 -6.94
CA VAL A 184 11.50 -4.04 -7.39
C VAL A 184 11.19 -4.69 -8.75
N GLY A 185 12.16 -4.67 -9.68
CA GLY A 185 11.99 -5.24 -11.02
C GLY A 185 11.68 -6.74 -11.04
N ALA A 186 12.13 -7.47 -10.02
CA ALA A 186 11.91 -8.91 -9.88
C ALA A 186 10.53 -9.27 -9.33
N TYR A 187 9.79 -8.31 -8.77
CA TYR A 187 8.49 -8.57 -8.15
C TYR A 187 7.43 -8.90 -9.22
N PRO A 188 6.36 -9.63 -8.86
CA PRO A 188 5.26 -9.90 -9.78
C PRO A 188 4.69 -8.61 -10.37
N ALA A 189 4.55 -8.54 -11.70
CA ALA A 189 4.09 -7.33 -12.38
C ALA A 189 2.71 -6.87 -11.87
N ALA A 190 1.82 -7.81 -11.54
CA ALA A 190 0.49 -7.52 -11.03
C ALA A 190 0.50 -6.71 -9.71
N ALA A 191 1.55 -6.81 -8.89
CA ALA A 191 1.68 -6.02 -7.67
C ALA A 191 1.83 -4.53 -7.96
N SER A 192 2.46 -4.16 -9.09
CA SER A 192 2.70 -2.76 -9.48
C SER A 192 1.42 -2.01 -9.89
N CYS A 193 0.35 -2.73 -10.27
CA CYS A 193 -0.97 -2.13 -10.53
C CYS A 193 -1.58 -1.50 -9.28
N ALA A 194 -1.25 -2.01 -8.09
CA ALA A 194 -1.70 -1.42 -6.83
C ALA A 194 -1.10 -0.01 -6.64
N SER A 195 0.15 0.21 -7.05
CA SER A 195 0.79 1.52 -7.01
C SER A 195 0.12 2.53 -7.96
N ALA A 196 -0.39 2.07 -9.10
CA ALA A 196 -1.19 2.89 -10.03
C ALA A 196 -2.59 3.21 -9.48
N ALA A 197 -3.13 2.39 -8.57
CA ALA A 197 -4.45 2.59 -7.98
C ALA A 197 -4.45 3.52 -6.75
N ILE A 198 -3.29 3.84 -6.18
CA ILE A 198 -3.16 4.72 -5.01
C ILE A 198 -3.09 6.20 -5.41
N THR A 199 -2.74 6.50 -6.67
CA THR A 199 -2.58 7.87 -7.20
C THR A 199 -3.74 8.35 -8.07
N GLY A 200 -4.80 7.55 -8.23
CA GLY A 200 -5.98 7.84 -9.05
C GLY A 200 -7.21 8.26 -8.27
#